data_AF-A0A258GAT5-F1
#
_entry.id   AF-A0A258GAT5-F1
#
_cell.length_a   1.000
_cell.length_b   1.000
_cell.length_c   1.000
_cell.angle_alpha   90.00
_cell.angle_beta   90.00
_cell.angle_gamma   90.00
#
_symmetry.space_group_name_H-M   'P 1'
#
loop_
_entity.id
_entity.type
_entity.pdbx_description
1 polymer ?
#
loop_
_entity_poly.entity_id
_entity_poly.type
_entity_poly.pdbx_seq_one_letter_code
_entity_poly.pdbx_strand_id
1 'polypeptide(L)'
;MAAIVMGRLRAPGGDATVIEVTRAADDICAPCPKRIGEGCEAGEKIDRLDTAHAFALNLAAGDRLTWGEAKARIKASVPAGSLHRLCAGCEWEPLGLCEAALARLHAEE
;
A
#
# COMPACT_ATOMS: atom_id res chain seq x y z
N MET A 1 0.59 -12.18 -6.34
CA MET A 1 1.41 -11.15 -5.69
C MET A 1 2.75 -10.88 -6.39
N ALA A 2 3.71 -11.82 -6.43
CA ALA A 2 5.05 -11.54 -6.98
C ALA A 2 5.06 -11.05 -8.44
N ALA A 3 4.25 -11.67 -9.31
CA ALA A 3 4.09 -11.23 -10.69
C ALA A 3 3.56 -9.79 -10.83
N ILE A 4 2.72 -9.34 -9.89
CA ILE A 4 2.17 -7.98 -9.90
C ILE A 4 3.21 -7.01 -9.35
N VAL A 5 3.71 -7.25 -8.14
CA VAL A 5 4.61 -6.31 -7.46
C VAL A 5 5.97 -6.25 -8.16
N MET A 6 6.62 -7.39 -8.39
CA MET A 6 7.96 -7.43 -8.98
C MET A 6 7.91 -7.41 -10.51
N GLY A 7 6.96 -8.11 -11.11
CA GLY A 7 6.85 -8.21 -12.57
C GLY A 7 6.16 -7.03 -13.25
N ARG A 8 5.51 -6.13 -12.50
CA ARG A 8 4.79 -4.98 -13.04
C ARG A 8 5.11 -3.68 -12.32
N LEU A 9 4.72 -3.54 -11.06
CA LEU A 9 4.81 -2.26 -10.34
C LEU A 9 6.27 -1.81 -10.12
N ARG A 10 7.17 -2.75 -9.84
CA ARG A 10 8.62 -2.49 -9.65
C ARG A 10 9.48 -2.80 -10.88
N ALA A 11 8.87 -3.22 -11.99
CA ALA A 11 9.59 -3.45 -13.23
C ALA A 11 9.93 -2.11 -13.93
N PRO A 12 10.89 -2.08 -14.87
CA PRO A 12 11.11 -0.91 -15.71
C PRO A 12 9.82 -0.47 -16.41
N GLY A 13 9.47 0.82 -16.30
CA GLY A 13 8.21 1.37 -16.80
C GLY A 13 6.99 1.10 -15.91
N GLY A 14 7.17 0.46 -14.76
CA GLY A 14 6.11 0.10 -13.81
C GLY A 14 5.31 1.30 -13.31
N ASP A 15 5.94 2.48 -13.23
CA ASP A 15 5.31 3.74 -12.82
C ASP A 15 4.12 4.14 -13.69
N ALA A 16 4.09 3.75 -14.97
CA ALA A 16 2.98 4.01 -15.88
C ALA A 16 1.79 3.05 -15.68
N THR A 17 1.93 2.04 -14.82
CA THR A 17 0.85 1.08 -14.53
C THR A 17 -0.28 1.78 -13.81
N VAL A 18 -1.47 1.79 -14.40
CA VAL A 18 -2.69 2.26 -13.73
C VAL A 18 -3.16 1.22 -12.72
N ILE A 19 -3.44 1.67 -11.52
CA ILE A 19 -4.07 0.92 -10.44
C ILE A 19 -5.44 1.54 -10.13
N GLU A 20 -6.34 0.73 -9.59
CA GLU A 20 -7.63 1.17 -9.07
C GLU A 20 -7.65 0.92 -7.56
N VAL A 21 -8.07 1.92 -6.79
CA VAL A 21 -8.18 1.82 -5.33
C VAL A 21 -9.50 1.15 -4.98
N THR A 22 -9.45 0.12 -4.13
CA THR A 22 -10.63 -0.56 -3.63
C THR A 22 -10.58 -0.69 -2.10
N ARG A 23 -11.75 -0.81 -1.46
CA ARG A 23 -11.89 -1.16 -0.03
C ARG A 23 -12.07 -2.66 0.19
N ALA A 24 -12.19 -3.43 -0.88
CA ALA A 24 -12.31 -4.89 -0.83
C ALA A 24 -10.94 -5.54 -1.06
N ALA A 25 -10.84 -6.84 -0.72
CA ALA A 25 -9.69 -7.66 -1.05
C ALA A 25 -9.40 -7.63 -2.56
N ASP A 26 -8.18 -7.24 -2.91
CA ASP A 26 -7.76 -6.93 -4.28
C ASP A 26 -6.84 -8.01 -4.90
N ASP A 27 -6.18 -7.66 -6.01
CA ASP A 27 -5.21 -8.53 -6.70
C ASP A 27 -3.98 -8.89 -5.85
N ILE A 28 -3.63 -8.04 -4.87
CA ILE A 28 -2.55 -8.28 -3.91
C ILE A 28 -3.02 -9.27 -2.84
N CYS A 29 -4.29 -9.21 -2.43
CA CYS A 29 -4.91 -10.14 -1.50
C CYS A 29 -5.16 -11.54 -2.08
N ALA A 30 -5.16 -11.70 -3.40
CA ALA A 30 -5.51 -12.95 -4.08
C ALA A 30 -4.82 -14.24 -3.55
N PRO A 31 -3.51 -14.27 -3.23
CA PRO A 31 -2.85 -15.47 -2.72
C PRO A 31 -2.95 -15.63 -1.19
N CYS A 32 -3.63 -14.74 -0.47
CA CYS A 32 -3.69 -14.79 0.99
C CYS A 32 -4.60 -15.93 1.47
N PRO A 33 -4.12 -16.88 2.28
CA PRO A 33 -4.94 -17.99 2.80
C PRO A 33 -6.00 -17.52 3.80
N LYS A 34 -5.88 -16.29 4.31
CA LYS A 34 -6.82 -15.66 5.25
C LYS A 34 -7.91 -14.84 4.55
N ARG A 35 -7.92 -14.80 3.21
CA ARG A 35 -8.95 -14.13 2.42
C ARG A 35 -10.28 -14.88 2.52
N ILE A 36 -11.36 -14.15 2.71
CA ILE A 36 -12.73 -14.66 2.78
C ILE A 36 -13.59 -13.79 1.85
N GLY A 37 -13.82 -14.28 0.62
CA GLY A 37 -14.54 -13.51 -0.40
C GLY A 37 -13.86 -12.17 -0.69
N GLU A 38 -14.58 -11.09 -0.43
CA GLU A 38 -14.12 -9.70 -0.59
C GLU A 38 -13.42 -9.14 0.67
N GLY A 39 -13.29 -9.92 1.75
CA GLY A 39 -12.63 -9.53 3.00
C GLY A 39 -11.56 -10.52 3.47
N CYS A 40 -11.23 -10.48 4.76
CA CYS A 40 -10.28 -11.40 5.38
C CYS A 40 -10.61 -11.68 6.86
N GLU A 41 -9.99 -12.72 7.42
CA GLU A 41 -10.15 -13.11 8.84
C GLU A 41 -9.82 -11.96 9.82
N ALA A 42 -8.88 -11.07 9.46
CA ALA A 42 -8.46 -9.93 10.26
C ALA A 42 -9.10 -8.60 9.81
N GLY A 43 -10.30 -8.66 9.21
CA GLY A 43 -10.99 -7.54 8.55
C GLY A 43 -10.93 -6.22 9.31
N GLU A 44 -11.39 -6.18 10.57
CA GLU A 44 -11.41 -4.94 11.36
C GLU A 44 -10.03 -4.27 11.50
N LYS A 45 -8.98 -5.06 11.71
CA LYS A 45 -7.60 -4.54 11.81
C LYS A 45 -7.14 -3.98 10.46
N ILE A 46 -7.40 -4.70 9.39
CA ILE A 46 -7.01 -4.30 8.03
C ILE A 46 -7.79 -3.06 7.59
N ASP A 47 -9.11 -3.03 7.79
CA ASP A 47 -9.97 -1.89 7.45
C ASP A 47 -9.52 -0.60 8.16
N ARG A 48 -9.09 -0.71 9.42
CA ARG A 48 -8.54 0.41 10.18
C ARG A 48 -7.23 0.91 9.56
N LEU A 49 -6.31 0.01 9.23
CA LEU A 49 -5.02 0.36 8.61
C LEU A 49 -5.24 0.98 7.23
N ASP A 50 -6.08 0.36 6.40
CA ASP A 50 -6.40 0.83 5.05
C ASP A 50 -7.10 2.19 5.10
N THR A 51 -8.02 2.40 6.04
CA THR A 51 -8.69 3.71 6.22
C THR A 51 -7.68 4.79 6.64
N ALA A 52 -6.73 4.46 7.52
CA ALA A 52 -5.69 5.42 7.92
C ALA A 52 -4.78 5.81 6.74
N HIS A 53 -4.38 4.83 5.92
CA HIS A 53 -3.57 5.09 4.72
C HIS A 53 -4.36 5.83 3.65
N ALA A 54 -5.61 5.45 3.39
CA ALA A 54 -6.47 6.15 2.44
C ALA A 54 -6.67 7.61 2.83
N PHE A 55 -6.87 7.89 4.13
CA PHE A 55 -6.96 9.26 4.63
C PHE A 55 -5.64 10.03 4.44
N ALA A 56 -4.51 9.46 4.84
CA ALA A 56 -3.20 10.11 4.71
C ALA A 56 -2.83 10.41 3.25
N LEU A 57 -3.15 9.49 2.34
CA LEU A 57 -2.82 9.59 0.92
C LEU A 57 -3.90 10.31 0.09
N ASN A 58 -4.99 10.76 0.72
CA ASN A 58 -6.17 11.32 0.08
C ASN A 58 -6.67 10.43 -1.08
N LEU A 59 -6.95 9.17 -0.76
CA LEU A 59 -7.47 8.16 -1.69
C LEU A 59 -8.92 7.80 -1.34
N ALA A 60 -9.73 7.62 -2.37
CA ALA A 60 -11.08 7.09 -2.28
C ALA A 60 -11.21 5.80 -3.09
N ALA A 61 -12.17 4.94 -2.71
CA ALA A 61 -12.49 3.77 -3.53
C ALA A 61 -13.00 4.20 -4.91
N GLY A 62 -12.53 3.54 -5.95
CA GLY A 62 -12.78 3.89 -7.35
C GLY A 62 -11.77 4.89 -7.93
N ASP A 63 -10.87 5.46 -7.12
CA ASP A 63 -9.78 6.29 -7.64
C ASP A 63 -8.91 5.47 -8.59
N ARG A 64 -8.57 6.07 -9.73
CA ARG A 64 -7.65 5.50 -10.71
C ARG A 64 -6.45 6.42 -10.88
N LEU A 65 -5.28 5.87 -10.65
CA LEU A 65 -4.01 6.58 -10.71
C LEU A 65 -2.91 5.64 -11.17
N THR A 66 -1.85 6.20 -11.74
CA THR A 66 -0.64 5.47 -12.05
C THR A 66 0.14 5.13 -10.78
N TRP A 67 0.97 4.09 -10.85
CA TRP A 67 1.85 3.74 -9.74
C TRP A 67 2.84 4.87 -9.41
N GLY A 68 3.30 5.61 -10.42
CA GLY A 68 4.12 6.82 -10.24
C GLY A 68 3.39 7.90 -9.43
N GLU A 69 2.12 8.18 -9.75
CA GLU A 69 1.30 9.12 -8.98
C GLU A 69 1.06 8.63 -7.54
N ALA A 70 0.84 7.33 -7.34
CA ALA A 70 0.71 6.75 -6.01
C ALA A 70 2.00 6.93 -5.18
N LYS A 71 3.17 6.64 -5.77
CA LYS A 71 4.48 6.89 -5.14
C LYS A 71 4.67 8.37 -4.81
N ALA A 72 4.30 9.29 -5.70
CA ALA A 72 4.40 10.73 -5.46
C ALA A 72 3.53 11.18 -4.27
N ARG A 73 2.29 10.67 -4.17
CA ARG A 73 1.43 10.93 -3.00
C ARG A 73 2.01 10.36 -1.70
N ILE A 74 2.59 9.15 -1.74
CA ILE A 74 3.27 8.58 -0.58
C ILE A 74 4.43 9.47 -0.13
N LYS A 75 5.29 9.91 -1.06
CA LYS A 75 6.39 10.85 -0.77
C LYS A 75 5.87 12.15 -0.14
N ALA A 76 4.79 12.72 -0.70
CA ALA A 76 4.25 13.99 -0.22
C ALA A 76 3.57 13.90 1.15
N SER A 77 2.85 12.81 1.43
CA SER A 77 1.98 12.70 2.61
C SER A 77 2.54 11.85 3.75
N VAL A 78 3.55 11.03 3.50
CA VAL A 78 4.11 10.08 4.48
C VAL A 78 5.59 10.36 4.69
N PRO A 79 5.96 11.25 5.63
CA PRO A 79 7.35 11.53 5.96
C PRO A 79 8.07 10.29 6.51
N ALA A 80 9.39 10.20 6.29
CA ALA A 80 10.22 9.18 6.92
C ALA A 80 10.04 9.20 8.46
N GLY A 81 9.98 8.03 9.07
CA GLY A 81 9.74 7.82 10.49
C GLY A 81 8.28 8.00 10.92
N SER A 82 7.33 8.30 10.03
CA SER A 82 5.92 8.51 10.41
C SER A 82 5.09 7.22 10.49
N LEU A 83 5.61 6.09 9.98
CA LEU A 83 4.84 4.85 9.90
C LEU A 83 4.55 4.24 11.28
N HIS A 84 5.34 4.51 12.33
CA HIS A 84 5.01 4.04 13.68
C HIS A 84 3.63 4.53 14.17
N ARG A 85 3.16 5.69 13.68
CA ARG A 85 1.80 6.20 13.95
C ARG A 85 0.80 5.67 12.95
N LEU A 86 1.13 5.73 11.66
CA LEU A 86 0.20 5.36 10.58
C LEU A 86 -0.11 3.86 10.57
N CYS A 87 0.86 3.03 10.95
CA CYS A 87 0.79 1.57 11.00
C CYS A 87 0.67 1.02 12.42
N ALA A 88 0.24 1.82 13.41
CA ALA A 88 0.11 1.37 14.78
C ALA A 88 -0.79 0.12 14.89
N GLY A 89 -0.25 -0.96 15.47
CA GLY A 89 -0.93 -2.26 15.57
C GLY A 89 -0.76 -3.19 14.36
N CYS A 90 0.07 -2.81 13.38
CA CYS A 90 0.46 -3.68 12.27
C CYS A 90 1.60 -4.63 12.68
N GLU A 91 1.49 -5.91 12.32
CA GLU A 91 2.51 -6.94 12.60
C GLU A 91 3.87 -6.64 11.93
N TRP A 92 3.87 -5.83 10.88
CA TRP A 92 5.09 -5.53 10.12
C TRP A 92 5.81 -4.28 10.60
N GLU A 93 5.16 -3.45 11.42
CA GLU A 93 5.76 -2.23 11.95
C GLU A 93 7.03 -2.52 12.78
N PRO A 94 7.03 -3.49 13.72
CA PRO A 94 8.23 -3.83 14.49
C PRO A 94 9.37 -4.43 13.65
N LEU A 95 9.07 -4.92 12.45
CA LEU A 95 10.07 -5.49 11.54
C LEU A 95 10.79 -4.42 10.69
N GLY A 96 10.31 -3.18 10.70
CA GLY A 96 10.93 -2.06 9.97
C GLY A 96 10.91 -2.17 8.44
N LEU A 97 10.21 -3.16 7.88
CA LEU A 97 10.21 -3.45 6.43
C LEU A 97 9.61 -2.29 5.62
N CYS A 98 8.48 -1.75 6.09
CA CYS A 98 7.79 -0.64 5.43
C CYS A 98 8.58 0.67 5.59
N GLU A 99 9.18 0.89 6.75
CA GLU A 99 10.01 2.08 7.00
C GLU A 99 11.25 2.09 6.10
N ALA A 100 11.94 0.95 5.97
CA ALA A 100 13.05 0.83 5.04
C ALA A 100 12.63 1.03 3.57
N ALA A 101 11.42 0.61 3.19
CA ALA A 101 10.89 0.85 1.85
C ALA A 101 10.54 2.32 1.62
N LEU A 102 9.95 2.99 2.60
CA LEU A 102 9.63 4.42 2.55
C LEU A 102 10.91 5.26 2.47
N ALA A 103 11.93 4.94 3.26
CA ALA A 103 13.22 5.62 3.22
C ALA A 103 13.88 5.51 1.82
N ARG A 104 13.84 4.32 1.20
CA ARG A 104 14.32 4.15 -0.19
C ARG A 104 13.52 4.99 -1.18
N LEU A 105 12.19 5.00 -1.05
CA LEU A 105 11.33 5.81 -1.91
C LEU A 105 11.73 7.29 -1.83
N HIS A 106 11.90 7.85 -0.62
CA HIS A 106 12.33 9.24 -0.43
C HIS A 106 13.74 9.53 -0.97
N ALA A 107 14.60 8.52 -1.07
CA ALA A 107 15.94 8.66 -1.64
C ALA A 107 15.97 8.54 -3.18
N GLU A 108 14.88 8.11 -3.82
CA GLU A 108 14.75 8.14 -5.28
C GLU A 108 14.53 9.59 -5.74
N GLU A 109 15.37 10.08 -6.66
CA GLU A 109 15.28 11.40 -7.30
C GLU A 109 13.98 11.58 -8.12
#